data_AF-A0A314YDA6-F1
#
_entry.id   AF-A0A314YDA6-F1
#
_cell.length_a   1.000
_cell.length_b   1.000
_cell.length_c   1.000
_cell.angle_alpha   90.00
_cell.angle_beta   90.00
_cell.angle_gamma   90.00
#
_symmetry.space_group_name_H-M   'P 1'
#
loop_
_entity.id
_entity.type
_entity.pdbx_description
1 polymer ?
#
loop_
_entity_poly.entity_id
_entity_poly.type
_entity_poly.pdbx_seq_one_letter_code
_entity_poly.pdbx_strand_id
1 'polypeptide(L)' 'MSRPTIFVEIIQRVGCMLKDEEGKVHQKGGCGGFGKGNFSELFKSIEEYEKTLEARQIAEPAAA' A
#
# COMPACT_ATOMS: atom_id res chain seq x y z
N MET A 1 18.61 -11.29 8.62
CA MET A 1 18.04 -10.40 7.59
C MET A 1 16.59 -10.14 7.97
N SER A 2 16.37 -9.26 8.95
CA SER A 2 15.05 -8.94 9.51
C SER A 2 14.92 -7.41 9.62
N ARG A 3 15.30 -6.72 8.54
CA ARG A 3 15.10 -5.28 8.41
C ARG A 3 13.83 -5.08 7.55
N PRO A 4 12.92 -4.16 7.93
CA PRO A 4 11.69 -3.91 7.19
C PRO A 4 11.98 -3.12 5.91
N THR A 5 12.55 -3.78 4.90
CA THR A 5 12.97 -3.13 3.64
C THR A 5 12.08 -3.49 2.45
N ILE A 6 11.43 -4.66 2.47
CA ILE A 6 10.55 -5.12 1.39
C ILE A 6 9.12 -5.14 1.91
N PHE A 7 8.21 -4.53 1.15
CA PHE A 7 6.77 -4.71 1.33
C PHE A 7 6.13 -5.08 -0.01
N VAL A 8 5.00 -5.79 0.05
CA VAL A 8 4.23 -6.21 -1.12
C VAL A 8 2.91 -5.47 -1.11
N GLU A 9 2.54 -4.87 -2.24
CA GLU A 9 1.26 -4.23 -2.44
C GLU A 9 0.32 -5.18 -3.20
N ILE A 10 -0.87 -5.45 -2.65
CA ILE A 10 -1.92 -6.23 -3.31
C ILE A 10 -2.95 -5.26 -3.86
N ILE A 11 -3.19 -5.28 -5.18
CA ILE A 11 -4.12 -4.38 -5.84
C ILE A 11 -5.10 -5.12 -6.77
N GLN A 12 -6.29 -4.57 -6.92
CA GLN A 12 -7.25 -4.94 -7.96
C GLN A 12 -7.65 -3.68 -8.73
N ARG A 13 -7.53 -3.72 -10.06
CA ARG A 13 -7.95 -2.62 -10.93
C ARG A 13 -9.33 -2.90 -11.48
N VAL A 14 -10.23 -1.93 -11.45
CA VAL A 14 -11.60 -2.05 -11.96
C VAL A 14 -11.85 -0.96 -13.01
N GLY A 15 -12.46 -1.34 -14.14
CA GLY A 15 -12.76 -0.42 -15.25
C GLY A 15 -11.69 -0.36 -16.33
N CYS A 16 -11.76 0.67 -17.19
CA CYS A 16 -10.90 0.87 -18.37
C CYS A 16 -10.82 -0.34 -19.32
N MET A 17 -11.96 -1.02 -19.53
CA MET A 17 -12.06 -2.13 -20.45
C MET A 17 -12.05 -1.61 -21.88
N LEU A 18 -11.14 -2.13 -22.70
CA LEU A 18 -11.01 -1.87 -24.12
C LEU A 18 -11.42 -3.12 -24.88
N LYS A 19 -12.14 -2.92 -25.98
CA LYS A 19 -12.53 -3.99 -26.89
C LYS A 19 -11.70 -3.84 -28.17
N ASP A 20 -11.02 -4.90 -28.58
CA ASP A 20 -10.28 -4.91 -29.85
C ASP A 20 -11.21 -5.19 -31.04
N GLU A 21 -10.65 -5.16 -32.25
CA GLU A 21 -11.36 -5.42 -33.50
C GLU A 21 -11.88 -6.87 -33.60
N GLU A 22 -11.25 -7.80 -32.87
CA GLU A 22 -11.66 -9.20 -32.76
C GLU A 22 -12.75 -9.40 -31.68
N GLY A 23 -13.11 -8.33 -30.97
CA GLY A 23 -14.17 -8.30 -29.97
C GLY A 23 -13.76 -8.78 -28.58
N LYS A 24 -12.48 -9.03 -28.35
CA LYS A 24 -11.94 -9.47 -27.07
C LYS A 24 -11.73 -8.27 -26.15
N VAL A 25 -12.01 -8.48 -24.87
CA VAL A 25 -12.00 -7.40 -23.86
C VAL A 25 -10.74 -7.48 -23.03
N HIS A 26 -10.00 -6.37 -22.98
CA HIS A 26 -8.74 -6.22 -22.26
C HIS A 26 -8.79 -5.01 -21.34
N GLN A 27 -8.21 -5.13 -20.13
CA GLN A 27 -8.09 -3.98 -19.23
C GLN A 27 -6.88 -3.14 -19.61
N LYS A 28 -7.07 -1.83 -19.79
CA LYS A 28 -5.97 -0.89 -20.01
C LYS A 28 -4.99 -0.91 -18.83
N GLY A 29 -3.70 -1.05 -19.13
CA GLY A 29 -2.63 -0.97 -18.12
C GLY A 29 -2.72 0.34 -17.31
N GLY A 30 -2.53 0.25 -15.99
CA GLY A 30 -2.57 1.41 -15.10
C GLY A 30 -3.96 1.99 -14.83
N CYS A 31 -5.05 1.26 -15.14
CA CYS A 31 -6.41 1.71 -14.85
C CYS A 31 -6.60 2.06 -13.36
N GLY A 32 -7.05 3.28 -13.05
CA GLY A 32 -7.15 3.80 -11.69
C GLY A 32 -5.86 4.47 -11.15
N GLY A 33 -4.80 4.56 -11.96
CA GLY A 33 -3.54 5.20 -11.57
C GLY A 33 -2.71 4.37 -10.57
N PHE A 34 -1.83 5.02 -9.82
CA PHE A 34 -0.95 4.38 -8.85
C PHE A 34 -1.19 4.91 -7.43
N GLY A 35 -2.46 5.08 -7.05
CA GLY A 35 -2.81 5.45 -5.67
C GLY A 35 -2.46 6.88 -5.24
N LYS A 36 -2.23 7.82 -6.18
CA LYS A 36 -1.80 9.21 -5.89
C LYS A 36 -2.69 9.94 -4.85
N GLY A 37 -3.97 9.60 -4.78
CA GLY A 37 -4.92 10.15 -3.79
C GLY A 37 -4.84 9.50 -2.39
N ASN A 38 -4.27 8.30 -2.27
CA ASN A 38 -4.15 7.55 -1.01
C ASN A 38 -2.79 7.72 -0.33
N PHE A 39 -1.80 8.37 -0.95
CA PHE A 39 -0.49 8.56 -0.31
C PHE A 39 -0.59 9.29 1.04
N SER A 40 -1.48 10.28 1.14
CA SER A 40 -1.72 10.99 2.41
C SER A 40 -2.19 10.04 3.52
N GLU A 41 -3.16 9.17 3.23
CA GLU A 41 -3.68 8.21 4.20
C GLU A 41 -2.66 7.10 4.51
N LEU A 42 -1.93 6.63 3.50
CA LEU A 42 -0.86 5.66 3.68
C LEU A 42 0.24 6.22 4.60
N PHE A 43 0.73 7.44 4.35
CA PHE A 43 1.74 8.07 5.19
C PHE A 43 1.25 8.32 6.62
N LYS A 44 -0.01 8.76 6.81
CA LYS A 44 -0.59 8.89 8.15
C LYS A 44 -0.62 7.55 8.89
N SER A 45 -1.03 6.48 8.22
CA SER A 45 -1.08 5.15 8.84
C SER A 45 0.31 4.61 9.21
N ILE A 46 1.34 4.93 8.41
CA ILE A 46 2.74 4.56 8.70
C ILE A 46 3.27 5.39 9.87
N GLU A 47 3.07 6.71 9.85
CA GLU A 47 3.51 7.61 10.91
C GLU A 47 2.87 7.24 12.26
N GLU A 48 1.59 6.91 12.26
CA GLU A 48 0.89 6.42 13.46
C GLU A 48 1.46 5.07 13.94
N TYR A 49 1.74 4.15 13.02
CA TYR A 49 2.35 2.86 13.36
C TYR A 49 3.76 3.03 13.94
N GLU A 50 4.59 3.92 13.39
CA GLU A 50 5.93 4.23 13.93
C GLU A 50 5.85 4.78 15.36
N LYS A 51 4.93 5.72 15.63
CA LYS A 51 4.70 6.24 16.99
C LYS A 51 4.33 5.15 17.98
N THR A 52 3.50 4.19 17.57
CA THR A 52 3.09 3.07 18.45
C THR A 52 4.24 2.11 18.76
N LEU A 53 5.17 1.93 17.80
CA LEU A 53 6.36 1.11 17.99
C LEU A 53 7.38 1.78 18.91
N GLU A 54 7.62 3.07 18.75
CA GLU A 54 8.49 3.85 19.65
C GLU A 54 7.94 3.83 21.08
N ALA A 55 6.63 4.04 21.25
CA ALA A 55 5.97 3.98 22.56
C ALA A 55 6.10 2.59 23.23
N ARG A 56 6.03 1.50 22.44
CA ARG A 56 6.25 0.13 22.93
C ARG A 56 7.70 -0.11 23.36
N GLN A 57 8.67 0.40 22.60
CA GLN A 57 10.09 0.27 22.92
C GLN A 57 10.49 1.05 24.18
N ILE A 58 9.75 2.11 24.55
CA ILE A 58 9.98 2.88 25.79
C ILE A 58 9.31 2.22 27.01
N ALA A 59 8.27 1.39 26.80
CA ALA A 59 7.54 0.71 27.88
C ALA A 59 8.18 -0.64 28.30
N GLU A 60 8.91 -1.32 27.41
CA GLU A 60 9.58 -2.60 27.68
C GLU A 60 10.84 -2.55 28.59
N PRO A 61 11.65 -1.47 28.68
CA PRO A 61 12.83 -1.44 29.55
C PRO A 61 12.48 -1.23 31.03
N ALA A 62 11.21 -1.02 31.38
CA ALA A 62 10.74 -0.87 32.76
C ALA A 62 10.25 -2.19 33.40
N ALA A 63 10.29 -3.30 32.67
CA ALA A 63 9.91 -4.63 33.14
C ALA A 63 11.08 -5.63 32.95
N ALA A 64 12.20 -5.37 33.62
CA ALA A 64 13.31 -6.33 33.80
C ALA A 64 13.96 -6.09 35.16
#